data_AF-A0A2D5GTP2-F1
#
_entry.id   AF-A0A2D5GTP2-F1
#
_cell.length_a   1.000
_cell.length_b   1.000
_cell.length_c   1.000
_cell.angle_alpha   90.00
_cell.angle_beta   90.00
_cell.angle_gamma   90.00
#
_symmetry.space_group_name_H-M   'P 1'
#
loop_
_entity.id
_entity.type
_entity.pdbx_description
1 polymer ?
#
loop_
_entity_poly.entity_id
_entity_poly.type
_entity_poly.pdbx_seq_one_letter_code
_entity_poly.pdbx_strand_id
1 'polypeptide(L)'
;MSNVDDLLDDFEDEDVYYDPQMSALVPEGSYPATITGLYSKRIKTQRGNNGMLYKPQYRLDERVKNYGGREIQDTGVWRFFGTKDDDGRRITGGSNAGYKKFLDKIHIPLQKIEIDRNTGEEPRVILKLPAITKDLILDKPVVISIHHEEWEGRDGHRRITTVATLVRVRNGSSDGQGHS
;
A
#
# COMPACT_ATOMS: atom_id res chain seq x y z
N MET A 1 -18.96 -22.17 -30.88
CA MET A 1 -19.08 -21.65 -29.50
C MET A 1 -18.66 -20.21 -29.59
N SER A 2 -19.62 -19.29 -29.52
CA SER A 2 -19.37 -17.85 -29.56
C SER A 2 -18.58 -17.46 -28.33
N ASN A 3 -17.44 -16.81 -28.50
CA ASN A 3 -16.66 -16.31 -27.36
C ASN A 3 -17.46 -15.18 -26.70
N VAL A 4 -17.47 -15.16 -25.37
CA VAL A 4 -18.11 -14.09 -24.60
C VAL A 4 -17.52 -12.72 -24.97
N ASP A 5 -16.23 -12.68 -25.33
CA ASP A 5 -15.55 -11.48 -25.82
C ASP A 5 -16.19 -10.90 -27.10
N ASP A 6 -16.58 -11.74 -28.06
CA ASP A 6 -17.19 -11.26 -29.32
C ASP A 6 -18.58 -10.64 -29.11
N LEU A 7 -19.23 -10.96 -27.99
CA LEU A 7 -20.55 -10.45 -27.63
C LEU A 7 -20.45 -9.17 -26.79
N LEU A 8 -19.29 -8.92 -26.17
CA LEU A 8 -19.02 -7.73 -25.37
C LEU A 8 -18.55 -6.53 -26.20
N ASP A 9 -17.97 -6.78 -27.38
CA ASP A 9 -17.52 -5.74 -28.33
C ASP A 9 -18.68 -5.00 -29.04
N ASP A 10 -19.89 -5.55 -29.01
CA ASP A 10 -21.10 -4.97 -29.64
C ASP A 10 -21.84 -3.96 -28.73
N PHE A 11 -21.30 -3.65 -27.55
CA PHE A 11 -21.92 -2.77 -26.57
C PHE A 11 -21.32 -1.36 -26.56
N GLU A 12 -22.14 -0.35 -26.26
CA GLU A 12 -21.71 1.06 -26.23
C GLU A 12 -20.90 1.35 -24.95
N ASP A 13 -19.91 2.24 -25.01
CA ASP A 13 -18.99 2.60 -23.90
C ASP A 13 -19.71 3.10 -22.60
N GLU A 14 -21.00 3.45 -22.70
CA GLU A 14 -21.83 3.92 -21.57
C GLU A 14 -22.61 2.81 -20.86
N ASP A 15 -22.62 1.58 -21.39
CA ASP A 15 -23.32 0.47 -20.77
C ASP A 15 -22.54 -0.09 -19.58
N VAL A 16 -23.21 -0.16 -18.42
CA VAL A 16 -22.61 -0.63 -17.16
C VAL A 16 -23.06 -2.06 -16.86
N TYR A 17 -22.10 -2.99 -16.85
CA TYR A 17 -22.36 -4.41 -16.63
C TYR A 17 -21.95 -4.89 -15.23
N TYR A 18 -22.74 -5.82 -14.69
CA TYR A 18 -22.44 -6.54 -13.47
C TYR A 18 -22.20 -8.01 -13.78
N ASP A 19 -20.94 -8.46 -13.69
CA ASP A 19 -20.59 -9.87 -13.76
C ASP A 19 -20.50 -10.46 -12.33
N PRO A 20 -21.41 -11.36 -11.94
CA PRO A 20 -21.38 -12.02 -10.62
C PRO A 20 -20.11 -12.83 -10.35
N GLN A 21 -19.42 -13.33 -11.38
CA GLN A 21 -18.17 -14.10 -11.24
C GLN A 21 -16.96 -13.16 -11.02
N MET A 22 -16.94 -12.00 -11.68
CA MET A 22 -16.00 -10.90 -11.39
C MET A 22 -16.26 -10.25 -10.03
N SER A 23 -17.50 -10.27 -9.54
CA SER A 23 -17.91 -9.74 -8.23
C SER A 23 -17.47 -10.61 -7.03
N ALA A 24 -16.99 -11.84 -7.25
CA ALA A 24 -16.52 -12.69 -6.17
C ALA A 24 -15.31 -12.07 -5.45
N LEU A 25 -15.40 -11.86 -4.13
CA LEU A 25 -14.29 -11.35 -3.33
C LEU A 25 -13.05 -12.24 -3.50
N VAL A 26 -11.87 -11.64 -3.66
CA VAL A 26 -10.63 -12.42 -3.67
C VAL A 26 -10.46 -13.02 -2.27
N PRO A 27 -10.26 -14.34 -2.12
CA PRO A 27 -10.13 -14.97 -0.82
C PRO A 27 -8.96 -14.38 -0.03
N GLU A 28 -9.10 -14.31 1.29
CA GLU A 28 -7.99 -13.90 2.15
C GLU A 28 -6.78 -14.82 1.97
N GLY A 29 -5.59 -14.26 2.08
CA GLY A 29 -4.35 -15.01 1.89
C GLY A 29 -3.22 -14.18 1.31
N SER A 30 -2.09 -14.85 1.04
CA SER A 30 -0.92 -14.20 0.46
C SER A 30 -0.85 -14.44 -1.05
N TYR A 31 -0.69 -13.37 -1.82
CA TYR A 31 -0.69 -13.41 -3.27
C TYR A 31 0.50 -12.69 -3.89
N PRO A 32 1.05 -13.21 -4.99
CA PRO A 32 1.99 -12.47 -5.83
C PRO A 32 1.26 -11.35 -6.58
N ALA A 33 1.84 -10.16 -6.59
CA ALA A 33 1.28 -8.98 -7.25
C ALA A 33 2.38 -8.03 -7.73
N THR A 34 1.98 -7.00 -8.46
CA THR A 34 2.83 -5.87 -8.88
C THR A 34 2.20 -4.55 -8.46
N ILE A 35 3.00 -3.58 -7.99
CA ILE A 35 2.49 -2.24 -7.66
C ILE A 35 2.21 -1.46 -8.95
N THR A 36 0.95 -1.06 -9.17
CA THR A 36 0.51 -0.35 -10.39
C THR A 36 0.15 1.12 -10.14
N GLY A 37 -0.05 1.48 -8.88
CA GLY A 37 -0.51 2.82 -8.53
C GLY A 37 -0.21 3.21 -7.08
N LEU A 38 -0.43 4.49 -6.82
CA LEU A 38 -0.34 5.06 -5.49
C LEU A 38 -1.42 6.12 -5.34
N TYR A 39 -2.40 5.86 -4.47
CA TYR A 39 -3.27 6.90 -3.96
C TYR A 39 -2.60 7.57 -2.76
N SER A 40 -2.68 8.90 -2.67
CA SER A 40 -2.16 9.64 -1.52
C SER A 40 -3.14 10.74 -1.12
N LYS A 41 -3.43 10.86 0.18
CA LYS A 41 -4.30 11.90 0.72
C LYS A 41 -3.73 12.49 2.00
N ARG A 42 -3.69 13.81 2.07
CA ARG A 42 -3.39 14.51 3.33
C ARG A 42 -4.61 14.40 4.24
N ILE A 43 -4.40 13.95 5.47
CA ILE A 43 -5.47 13.77 6.45
C ILE A 43 -5.10 14.45 7.77
N LYS A 44 -6.09 15.10 8.36
CA LYS A 44 -6.06 15.55 9.75
C LYS A 44 -6.88 14.55 10.59
N THR A 45 -6.26 13.95 11.60
CA THR A 45 -6.95 13.01 12.48
C THR A 45 -7.87 13.77 13.44
N GLN A 46 -8.84 13.06 14.03
CA GLN A 46 -9.73 13.62 15.05
C GLN A 46 -8.96 14.20 16.25
N ARG A 47 -7.80 13.62 16.57
CA ARG A 47 -6.90 14.10 17.64
C ARG A 47 -6.03 15.29 17.23
N GLY A 48 -6.28 15.89 16.06
CA GLY A 48 -5.60 17.09 15.58
C GLY A 48 -4.28 16.85 14.84
N ASN A 49 -3.81 15.60 14.75
CA ASN A 49 -2.54 15.28 14.09
C ASN A 49 -2.67 15.34 12.57
N ASN A 50 -1.63 15.85 11.91
CA ASN A 50 -1.57 15.91 10.45
C ASN A 50 -0.68 14.79 9.90
N GLY A 51 -1.10 14.19 8.79
CA GLY A 51 -0.31 13.17 8.12
C GLY A 51 -0.69 12.99 6.66
N MET A 52 0.02 12.07 6.01
CA MET A 52 -0.28 11.56 4.68
C MET A 52 -0.70 10.09 4.81
N LEU A 53 -1.84 9.75 4.19
CA LEU A 53 -2.27 8.37 3.99
C LEU A 53 -1.87 7.95 2.58
N TYR A 54 -1.07 6.91 2.47
CA TYR A 54 -0.70 6.29 1.21
C TYR A 54 -1.44 4.98 1.04
N LYS A 55 -2.04 4.75 -0.12
CA LYS A 55 -2.63 3.47 -0.49
C LYS A 55 -2.05 3.01 -1.83
N PRO A 56 -0.96 2.23 -1.82
CA PRO A 56 -0.51 1.55 -3.02
C PRO A 56 -1.64 0.70 -3.63
N GLN A 57 -1.63 0.60 -4.95
CA GLN A 57 -2.54 -0.27 -5.71
C GLN A 57 -1.73 -1.42 -6.26
N TYR A 58 -2.26 -2.63 -6.10
CA TYR A 58 -1.61 -3.87 -6.46
C TYR A 58 -2.43 -4.58 -7.53
N ARG A 59 -1.79 -5.06 -8.57
CA ARG A 59 -2.39 -5.97 -9.55
C ARG A 59 -1.89 -7.37 -9.31
N LEU A 60 -2.81 -8.32 -9.09
CA LEU A 60 -2.46 -9.73 -8.91
C LEU A 60 -1.79 -10.29 -10.16
N ASP A 61 -0.78 -11.14 -9.98
CA ASP A 61 -0.14 -11.82 -11.11
C ASP A 61 -1.18 -12.63 -11.91
N GLU A 62 -1.07 -12.62 -13.24
CA GLU A 62 -1.96 -13.36 -14.16
C GLU A 62 -2.06 -14.87 -13.86
N ARG A 63 -1.06 -15.43 -13.19
CA ARG A 63 -1.00 -16.85 -12.80
C ARG A 63 -1.89 -17.18 -11.61
N VAL A 64 -2.45 -16.20 -10.90
CA VAL A 64 -3.38 -16.42 -9.80
C VAL A 64 -4.70 -16.92 -10.37
N LYS A 65 -5.04 -18.18 -10.08
CA LYS A 65 -6.25 -18.83 -10.59
C LYS A 65 -7.49 -17.98 -10.32
N ASN A 66 -8.25 -17.67 -11.38
CA ASN A 66 -9.53 -16.92 -11.36
C ASN A 66 -9.46 -15.45 -10.89
N TYR A 67 -8.30 -14.97 -10.41
CA TYR A 67 -8.15 -13.63 -9.84
C TYR A 67 -6.94 -12.86 -10.42
N GLY A 68 -6.21 -13.43 -11.37
CA GLY A 68 -5.14 -12.75 -12.09
C GLY A 68 -5.62 -11.46 -12.74
N GLY A 69 -4.75 -10.44 -12.77
CA GLY A 69 -5.07 -9.14 -13.33
C GLY A 69 -5.95 -8.24 -12.44
N ARG A 70 -6.57 -8.78 -11.38
CA ARG A 70 -7.41 -7.97 -10.47
C ARG A 70 -6.59 -6.95 -9.69
N GLU A 71 -7.17 -5.77 -9.55
CA GLU A 71 -6.58 -4.67 -8.80
C GLU A 71 -7.14 -4.57 -7.39
N ILE A 72 -6.26 -4.44 -6.42
CA ILE A 72 -6.60 -4.37 -5.00
C ILE A 72 -5.82 -3.22 -4.37
N GLN A 73 -6.52 -2.43 -3.56
CA GLN A 73 -5.92 -1.29 -2.88
C GLN A 73 -5.40 -1.68 -1.49
N ASP A 74 -4.30 -1.08 -1.07
CA ASP A 74 -3.78 -1.20 0.29
C ASP A 74 -4.74 -0.59 1.32
N THR A 75 -4.80 -1.18 2.52
CA THR A 75 -5.57 -0.64 3.64
C THR A 75 -5.18 0.80 3.97
N GLY A 76 -3.89 1.09 3.89
CA GLY A 76 -3.35 2.43 4.08
C GLY A 76 -2.14 2.46 4.98
N VAL A 77 -1.10 3.13 4.48
CA VAL A 77 0.15 3.36 5.19
C VAL A 77 0.21 4.82 5.64
N TRP A 78 0.20 5.02 6.96
CA TRP A 78 0.18 6.34 7.59
C TRP A 78 1.57 6.93 7.81
N ARG A 79 1.81 8.13 7.29
CA ARG A 79 2.99 8.97 7.58
C ARG A 79 2.56 10.23 8.32
N PHE A 80 2.74 10.25 9.63
CA PHE A 80 2.47 11.42 10.47
C PHE A 80 3.58 12.47 10.33
N PHE A 81 3.18 13.74 10.26
CA PHE A 81 4.11 14.86 10.25
C PHE A 81 4.63 15.15 11.66
N GLY A 82 5.84 15.70 11.72
CA GLY A 82 6.37 16.25 12.96
C GLY A 82 5.58 17.49 13.36
N THR A 83 5.17 17.57 14.61
CA THR A 83 4.56 18.75 15.24
C THR A 83 5.52 19.31 16.28
N LYS A 84 5.20 20.46 16.87
CA LYS A 84 5.88 20.97 18.05
C LYS A 84 5.00 20.73 19.27
N ASP A 85 5.59 20.36 20.40
CA ASP A 85 4.91 20.42 21.70
C ASP A 85 4.88 21.86 22.24
N ASP A 86 4.29 22.05 23.42
CA ASP A 86 4.17 23.36 24.08
C ASP A 86 5.54 23.99 24.40
N ASP A 87 6.57 23.17 24.56
CA ASP A 87 7.96 23.58 24.77
C ASP A 87 8.71 23.87 23.44
N GLY A 88 8.01 23.81 22.29
CA GLY A 88 8.57 24.06 20.97
C GLY A 88 9.46 22.94 20.42
N ARG A 89 9.57 21.80 21.12
CA ARG A 89 10.35 20.63 20.71
C ARG A 89 9.61 19.87 19.63
N ARG A 90 10.32 19.40 18.61
CA ARG A 90 9.72 18.57 17.56
C ARG A 90 9.35 17.20 18.12
N ILE A 91 8.06 16.90 18.14
CA ILE A 91 7.50 15.58 18.43
C ILE A 91 6.88 15.00 17.15
N THR A 92 6.67 13.70 17.10
CA THR A 92 5.88 13.09 16.03
C THR A 92 4.41 13.18 16.37
N GLY A 93 3.54 13.66 15.47
CA GLY A 93 2.08 13.66 15.65
C GLY A 93 1.44 12.26 15.66
N GLY A 94 2.22 11.19 15.84
CA GLY A 94 1.79 9.81 15.81
C GLY A 94 2.97 8.86 15.58
N SER A 95 2.77 7.56 15.84
CA SER A 95 3.81 6.58 15.58
C SER A 95 4.00 6.36 14.08
N ASN A 96 5.22 6.58 13.59
CA ASN A 96 5.60 6.31 12.20
C ASN A 96 6.22 4.90 12.02
N ALA A 97 6.08 4.01 13.00
CA ALA A 97 6.65 2.66 12.93
C ALA A 97 6.10 1.84 11.74
N GLY A 98 4.79 1.96 11.46
CA GLY A 98 4.16 1.30 10.32
C GLY A 98 4.73 1.79 8.99
N TYR A 99 4.90 3.10 8.83
CA TYR A 99 5.52 3.68 7.64
C TYR A 99 6.98 3.28 7.47
N LYS A 100 7.76 3.26 8.57
CA LYS A 100 9.14 2.78 8.54
C LYS A 100 9.22 1.33 8.05
N LYS A 101 8.38 0.44 8.60
CA LYS A 101 8.29 -0.97 8.16
C LYS A 101 7.91 -1.07 6.69
N PHE A 102 7.01 -0.21 6.20
CA PHE A 102 6.68 -0.16 4.77
C PHE A 102 7.90 0.21 3.93
N LEU A 103 8.60 1.30 4.27
CA LEU A 103 9.81 1.73 3.56
C LEU A 103 10.90 0.65 3.55
N ASP A 104 11.08 -0.07 4.65
CA ASP A 104 12.02 -1.20 4.71
C ASP A 104 11.64 -2.31 3.72
N LYS A 105 10.35 -2.66 3.63
CA LYS A 105 9.84 -3.73 2.75
C LYS A 105 10.06 -3.42 1.27
N ILE A 106 10.04 -2.14 0.88
CA ILE A 106 10.32 -1.67 -0.48
C ILE A 106 11.76 -1.21 -0.67
N HIS A 107 12.62 -1.40 0.34
CA HIS A 107 14.04 -1.07 0.33
C HIS A 107 14.35 0.40 -0.01
N ILE A 108 13.53 1.34 0.48
CA ILE A 108 13.83 2.77 0.36
C ILE A 108 14.87 3.15 1.43
N PRO A 109 16.02 3.74 1.05
CA PRO A 109 17.07 4.12 2.00
C PRO A 109 16.59 5.21 2.95
N LEU A 110 16.94 5.06 4.23
CA LEU A 110 16.60 6.01 5.29
C LEU A 110 17.84 6.81 5.69
N GLN A 111 17.70 8.12 5.78
CA GLN A 111 18.78 8.99 6.27
C GLN A 111 18.82 8.94 7.80
N LYS A 112 19.97 8.51 8.34
CA LYS A 112 20.28 8.60 9.77
C LYS A 112 20.74 10.03 10.10
N ILE A 113 20.22 10.57 11.19
CA ILE A 113 20.60 11.86 11.74
C ILE A 113 21.01 11.60 13.19
N GLU A 114 22.27 11.85 13.50
CA GLU A 114 22.77 11.82 14.87
C GLU A 114 22.48 13.17 15.51
N ILE A 115 21.81 13.14 16.66
CA ILE A 115 21.58 14.33 17.48
C ILE A 115 22.50 14.25 18.66
N ASP A 116 23.52 15.10 18.63
CA ASP A 116 24.41 15.31 19.75
C ASP A 116 23.66 16.04 20.86
N ARG A 117 23.63 15.47 22.06
CA ARG A 117 23.01 16.10 23.22
C ARG A 117 24.12 16.81 24.00
N ASN A 118 24.07 18.14 24.03
CA ASN A 118 25.00 19.00 24.79
C ASN A 118 24.95 18.80 26.33
N THR A 119 24.37 17.71 26.84
CA THR A 119 24.10 17.45 28.26
C THR A 119 24.72 16.15 28.78
N GLY A 120 25.70 15.55 28.09
CA GLY A 120 26.42 14.36 28.57
C GLY A 120 25.63 13.05 28.45
N GLU A 121 24.60 13.02 27.62
CA GLU A 121 23.83 11.82 27.30
C GLU A 121 24.33 11.20 25.98
N GLU A 122 24.15 9.89 25.81
CA GLU A 122 24.54 9.21 24.58
C GLU A 122 23.84 9.82 23.34
N PRO A 123 24.54 9.94 22.20
CA PRO A 123 23.99 10.51 20.98
C PRO A 123 22.77 9.73 20.52
N ARG A 124 21.68 10.44 20.25
CA ARG A 124 20.42 9.82 19.80
C ARG A 124 20.36 9.79 18.28
N VAL A 125 20.18 8.61 17.70
CA VAL A 125 19.96 8.45 16.26
C VAL A 125 18.48 8.61 15.91
N ILE A 126 18.16 9.50 14.99
CA ILE A 126 16.83 9.67 14.39
C ILE A 126 16.87 9.28 12.91
N LEU A 127 15.86 8.55 12.46
CA LEU A 127 15.68 8.19 11.05
C LEU A 127 14.72 9.17 10.38
N LYS A 128 15.18 9.84 9.30
CA LYS A 128 14.32 10.66 8.45
C LYS A 128 13.58 9.76 7.47
N LEU A 129 12.25 9.75 7.56
CA LEU A 129 11.38 8.99 6.69
C LEU A 129 10.95 9.87 5.50
N PRO A 130 11.41 9.59 4.26
CA PRO A 130 11.06 10.37 3.08
C PRO A 130 9.56 10.31 2.79
N ALA A 131 9.06 11.18 1.91
CA ALA A 131 7.76 10.94 1.28
C ALA A 131 7.95 9.93 0.14
N ILE A 132 6.93 9.14 -0.17
CA ILE A 132 6.93 8.28 -1.35
C ILE A 132 6.14 8.96 -2.47
N THR A 133 6.61 8.79 -3.69
CA THR A 133 5.92 9.15 -4.92
C THR A 133 5.56 7.87 -5.68
N LYS A 134 4.66 7.99 -6.66
CA LYS A 134 4.24 6.87 -7.51
C LYS A 134 5.48 6.22 -8.15
N ASP A 135 6.33 7.02 -8.79
CA ASP A 135 7.50 6.57 -9.55
C ASP A 135 8.52 5.77 -8.72
N LEU A 136 8.61 6.01 -7.40
CA LEU A 136 9.53 5.29 -6.53
C LEU A 136 9.10 3.84 -6.27
N ILE A 137 7.82 3.53 -6.42
CA ILE A 137 7.25 2.24 -6.00
C ILE A 137 6.60 1.44 -7.14
N LEU A 138 6.38 2.06 -8.31
CA LEU A 138 5.79 1.41 -9.47
C LEU A 138 6.59 0.19 -9.93
N ASP A 139 5.86 -0.75 -10.54
CA ASP A 139 6.36 -1.94 -11.23
C ASP A 139 7.23 -2.86 -10.36
N LYS A 140 7.20 -2.65 -9.03
CA LYS A 140 7.87 -3.54 -8.08
C LYS A 140 7.02 -4.81 -7.93
N PRO A 141 7.61 -5.99 -8.20
CA PRO A 141 6.95 -7.25 -7.89
C PRO A 141 6.95 -7.44 -6.37
N VAL A 142 5.80 -7.80 -5.80
CA VAL A 142 5.57 -7.87 -4.37
C VAL A 142 4.76 -9.10 -3.99
N VAL A 143 4.81 -9.45 -2.71
CA VAL A 143 3.82 -10.32 -2.07
C VAL A 143 2.93 -9.44 -1.21
N ILE A 144 1.62 -9.56 -1.40
CA ILE A 144 0.61 -8.88 -0.60
C ILE A 144 -0.20 -9.89 0.22
N SER A 145 -0.73 -9.46 1.35
CA SER A 145 -1.70 -10.21 2.13
C SER A 145 -3.07 -9.57 1.98
N ILE A 146 -4.00 -10.30 1.38
CA ILE A 146 -5.40 -9.93 1.23
C ILE A 146 -6.16 -10.29 2.50
N HIS A 147 -7.02 -9.38 2.92
CA HIS A 147 -7.98 -9.56 4.00
C HIS A 147 -9.26 -8.77 3.68
N HIS A 148 -10.34 -9.09 4.36
CA HIS A 148 -11.63 -8.44 4.18
C HIS A 148 -11.87 -7.46 5.33
N GLU A 149 -12.15 -6.21 5.00
CA GLU A 149 -12.59 -5.21 5.97
C GLU A 149 -14.10 -5.09 5.91
N GLU A 150 -14.75 -5.37 7.04
CA GLU A 150 -16.17 -5.09 7.24
C GLU A 150 -16.37 -3.67 7.76
N TRP A 151 -17.31 -2.95 7.15
CA TRP A 151 -17.68 -1.61 7.60
C TRP A 151 -19.17 -1.37 7.38
N GLU A 152 -19.73 -0.46 8.16
CA GLU A 152 -21.14 -0.07 8.04
C GLU A 152 -21.24 1.16 7.12
N GLY A 153 -22.05 1.03 6.07
CA GLY A 153 -22.39 2.14 5.19
C GLY A 153 -23.21 3.19 5.90
N ARG A 154 -23.30 4.39 5.30
CA ARG A 154 -24.16 5.47 5.82
C ARG A 154 -25.64 5.11 5.85
N ASP A 155 -26.01 4.10 5.09
CA ASP A 155 -27.33 3.46 4.98
C ASP A 155 -27.57 2.40 6.07
N GLY A 156 -26.61 2.16 6.97
CA GLY A 156 -26.69 1.13 8.00
C GLY A 156 -26.44 -0.29 7.48
N HIS A 157 -26.13 -0.45 6.19
CA HIS A 157 -25.86 -1.76 5.61
C HIS A 157 -24.38 -2.14 5.78
N ARG A 158 -24.15 -3.38 6.22
CA ARG A 158 -22.82 -3.96 6.29
C ARG A 158 -22.26 -4.13 4.88
N ARG A 159 -21.03 -3.68 4.68
CA ARG A 159 -20.27 -3.78 3.43
C ARG A 159 -18.96 -4.47 3.72
N ILE A 160 -18.52 -5.28 2.77
CA ILE A 160 -17.24 -5.99 2.84
C ILE A 160 -16.39 -5.46 1.70
N THR A 161 -15.16 -5.05 2.01
CA THR A 161 -14.19 -4.62 1.00
C THR A 161 -12.97 -5.52 1.05
N THR A 162 -12.49 -5.95 -0.13
CA THR A 162 -11.20 -6.63 -0.25
C THR A 162 -10.08 -5.59 -0.21
N VAL A 163 -9.16 -5.75 0.74
CA VAL A 163 -8.01 -4.86 0.93
C VAL A 163 -6.73 -5.67 1.05
N ALA A 164 -5.61 -5.01 0.80
CA ALA A 164 -4.29 -5.64 0.86
C ALA A 164 -3.36 -4.96 1.86
N THR A 165 -2.33 -5.69 2.28
CA THR A 165 -1.14 -5.12 2.92
C THR A 165 0.10 -5.65 2.23
N LEU A 166 1.08 -4.78 1.99
CA LEU A 166 2.39 -5.22 1.50
C LEU A 166 3.08 -6.13 2.54
N VAL A 167 3.47 -7.34 2.13
CA VAL A 167 4.28 -8.25 2.97
C VAL A 167 5.76 -8.01 2.72
N ARG A 168 6.20 -8.08 1.47
CA ARG A 168 7.60 -7.92 1.02
C ARG A 168 7.68 -7.68 -0.48
N VAL A 169 8.80 -7.11 -0.95
CA VAL A 169 9.17 -7.17 -2.37
C VAL A 169 9.56 -8.62 -2.71
N ARG A 170 9.19 -9.06 -3.91
CA ARG A 170 9.67 -10.31 -4.49
C ARG A 170 11.03 -10.01 -5.10
N ASN A 171 12.06 -10.64 -4.58
CA ASN A 171 13.33 -10.66 -5.30
C ASN A 171 13.06 -11.43 -6.60
N GLY A 172 13.14 -10.73 -7.74
CA GLY A 172 13.28 -11.42 -9.00
C GLY A 172 14.55 -12.24 -8.90
N SER A 173 14.46 -13.55 -9.07
CA SER A 173 15.65 -14.34 -9.37
C SER A 173 16.22 -13.76 -10.67
N SER A 174 17.22 -12.90 -10.55
CA SER A 174 18.26 -12.85 -11.56
C SER A 174 19.02 -14.18 -11.42
N ASP A 175 18.44 -15.26 -11.94
CA ASP A 175 19.18 -16.48 -12.25
C ASP A 175 20.10 -16.13 -13.42
N GLY A 176 21.15 -15.41 -13.07
CA GLY A 176 22.33 -15.24 -13.89
C GLY A 176 22.93 -16.61 -14.11
N GLN A 177 23.03 -16.99 -15.37
CA GLN A 177 23.93 -18.01 -15.87
C GLN A 177 25.27 -17.96 -15.11
N GLY A 178 25.56 -19.02 -14.37
CA GLY A 178 26.88 -19.31 -13.84
C GLY A 178 27.35 -20.61 -14.46
N HIS A 179 28.08 -20.50 -15.56
CA HIS A 179 28.92 -21.58 -16.07
C HIS A 179 29.85 -22.09 -14.97
N SER A 180 29.86 -23.40 -14.76
CA SER A 180 31.06 -24.21 -14.49
C SER A 180 30.74 -25.66 -14.85
#